data_AF-A0A540VHB9-F1
#
_entry.id   AF-A0A540VHB9-F1
#
_cell.length_a   1.000
_cell.length_b   1.000
_cell.length_c   1.000
_cell.angle_alpha   90.00
_cell.angle_beta   90.00
_cell.angle_gamma   90.00
#
_symmetry.space_group_name_H-M   'P 1'
#
loop_
_entity.id
_entity.type
_entity.pdbx_description
1 polymer ?
#
loop_
_entity_poly.entity_id
_entity_poly.type
_entity_poly.pdbx_seq_one_letter_code
_entity_poly.pdbx_strand_id
1 'polypeptide(L)'
;MEKQWVCSENPKHIFDSVGDGFCPEGDGGVLVPKETIKKQPNISIGGGTIQYEGKDGIGILVFDLSGSMRERLDPNSGNPLSKIEAVSNAFGTTIATLLHGGGGSEALRTPDHYFLALIGFSDNAKILGIYQLASMKKGDYTSTWHFWKQQVLNFFDNFGDMTNITRGLEVAKEIYEAALQGNIATHYSAQFNDLNNGFEIGSQRVHYGGDVIEIPNIRVLIYSDGEHNTGGAFSNPFINSSLTSSVISESKRMVNGVISIYFGPPGTNGAKQMDEIAGVCPVHGEVGTIPISSIEHYKYLRDLIHLSSKASGFCIECTKTIL
;
A
#
# COMPACT_ATOMS: atom_id res chain seq x y z
N MET A 1 -24.66 8.14 -27.51
CA MET A 1 -24.77 8.56 -26.10
C MET A 1 -23.37 8.52 -25.52
N GLU A 2 -22.88 9.66 -25.03
CA GLU A 2 -21.60 9.69 -24.30
C GLU A 2 -21.76 8.88 -23.01
N LYS A 3 -20.74 8.07 -22.69
CA LYS A 3 -20.74 7.25 -21.46
C LYS A 3 -20.59 8.18 -20.26
N GLN A 4 -21.55 8.14 -19.34
CA GLN A 4 -21.49 8.88 -18.09
C GLN A 4 -20.86 8.01 -16.99
N TRP A 5 -20.04 8.66 -16.15
CA TRP A 5 -19.37 8.06 -15.02
C TRP A 5 -19.96 8.61 -13.73
N VAL A 6 -20.01 7.77 -12.70
CA VAL A 6 -20.64 8.10 -11.42
C VAL A 6 -19.75 7.64 -10.28
N CYS A 7 -19.75 8.40 -9.19
CA CYS A 7 -19.04 8.00 -7.98
C CYS A 7 -19.69 6.76 -7.35
N SER A 8 -18.87 5.77 -7.01
CA SER A 8 -19.30 4.53 -6.35
C SER A 8 -19.97 4.76 -4.99
N GLU A 9 -19.58 5.83 -4.27
CA GLU A 9 -20.08 6.17 -2.94
C GLU A 9 -21.23 7.19 -2.98
N ASN A 10 -21.28 8.03 -4.02
CA ASN A 10 -22.34 9.02 -4.19
C ASN A 10 -22.81 9.09 -5.66
N PRO A 11 -23.86 8.35 -6.03
CA PRO A 11 -24.38 8.30 -7.39
C PRO A 11 -24.86 9.66 -7.95
N LYS A 12 -24.94 10.71 -7.12
CA LYS A 12 -25.26 12.07 -7.55
C LYS A 12 -24.06 12.79 -8.19
N HIS A 13 -22.83 12.35 -7.90
CA HIS A 13 -21.64 12.90 -8.54
C HIS A 13 -21.50 12.24 -9.92
N ILE A 14 -21.82 12.97 -10.99
CA ILE A 14 -21.85 12.49 -12.37
C ILE A 14 -20.79 13.25 -13.17
N PHE A 15 -19.99 12.52 -13.95
CA PHE A 15 -18.88 13.06 -14.72
C PHE A 15 -18.93 12.56 -16.17
N ASP A 16 -18.51 13.41 -17.10
CA ASP A 16 -18.43 13.06 -18.52
C ASP A 16 -17.11 12.35 -18.87
N SER A 17 -16.15 12.26 -17.93
CA SER A 17 -14.87 11.57 -18.10
C SER A 17 -14.43 10.85 -16.82
N VAL A 18 -13.58 9.82 -16.98
CA VAL A 18 -13.01 9.02 -15.88
C VAL A 18 -11.90 9.78 -15.15
N GLY A 19 -11.24 10.76 -15.78
CA GLY A 19 -10.06 11.41 -15.23
C GLY A 19 -9.00 10.39 -14.78
N ASP A 20 -8.72 10.35 -13.48
CA ASP A 20 -7.78 9.43 -12.81
C ASP A 20 -8.45 8.17 -12.21
N GLY A 21 -9.74 7.96 -12.50
CA GLY A 21 -10.55 6.86 -11.98
C GLY A 21 -11.18 7.15 -10.62
N PHE A 22 -10.93 8.31 -10.03
CA PHE A 22 -11.42 8.68 -8.71
C PHE A 22 -12.46 9.79 -8.77
N CYS A 23 -13.40 9.77 -7.82
CA CYS A 23 -14.37 10.83 -7.65
C CYS A 23 -13.67 12.10 -7.15
N PRO A 24 -13.72 13.22 -7.90
CA PRO A 24 -13.13 14.49 -7.49
C PRO A 24 -13.89 15.17 -6.34
N GLU A 25 -15.16 14.84 -6.14
CA GLU A 25 -16.08 15.54 -5.24
C GLU A 25 -16.35 14.79 -3.92
N GLY A 26 -15.65 13.67 -3.62
CA GLY A 26 -15.93 12.88 -2.42
C GLY A 26 -14.72 12.21 -1.79
N ASP A 27 -14.90 11.74 -0.55
CA ASP A 27 -13.86 11.21 0.36
C ASP A 27 -13.27 9.84 -0.03
N GLY A 28 -13.23 9.47 -1.32
CA GLY A 28 -12.57 8.22 -1.74
C GLY A 28 -13.36 7.31 -2.67
N GLY A 29 -14.51 7.73 -3.21
CA GLY A 29 -15.23 6.93 -4.21
C GLY A 29 -14.50 6.85 -5.56
N VAL A 30 -14.68 5.75 -6.29
CA VAL A 30 -14.13 5.55 -7.64
C VAL A 30 -15.19 5.86 -8.69
N LEU A 31 -14.77 6.25 -9.88
CA LEU A 31 -15.68 6.48 -11.01
C LEU A 31 -15.96 5.16 -11.71
N VAL A 32 -17.23 4.77 -11.69
CA VAL A 32 -17.75 3.57 -12.38
C VAL A 32 -18.75 3.99 -13.46
N PRO A 33 -18.96 3.18 -14.52
CA PRO A 33 -20.00 3.47 -15.50
C PRO A 33 -21.37 3.58 -14.84
N LYS A 34 -22.21 4.52 -15.25
CA LYS A 34 -23.54 4.75 -14.66
C LYS A 34 -24.42 3.50 -14.63
N GLU A 35 -24.25 2.63 -15.62
CA GLU A 35 -24.95 1.35 -15.75
C GLU A 35 -24.52 0.26 -14.75
N THR A 36 -23.38 0.38 -14.05
CA THR A 36 -22.88 -0.68 -13.15
C THR A 36 -23.29 -0.53 -11.68
N ILE A 37 -23.94 0.57 -11.27
CA ILE A 37 -24.34 0.76 -9.86
C ILE A 37 -25.42 -0.27 -9.47
N LYS A 38 -25.01 -1.31 -8.75
CA LYS A 38 -25.88 -2.10 -7.88
C LYS A 38 -25.75 -1.55 -6.45
N LYS A 39 -26.87 -1.40 -5.73
CA LYS A 39 -26.91 -0.89 -4.35
C LYS A 39 -25.91 -1.65 -3.46
N GLN A 40 -24.93 -0.96 -2.90
CA GLN A 40 -24.01 -1.53 -1.91
C GLN A 40 -24.67 -1.58 -0.51
N PRO A 41 -24.34 -2.58 0.32
CA PRO A 41 -24.76 -2.63 1.72
C PRO A 41 -23.98 -1.62 2.58
N ASN A 42 -24.69 -0.91 3.46
CA ASN A 42 -24.08 -0.08 4.50
C ASN A 42 -23.44 -0.97 5.58
N ILE A 43 -22.15 -0.78 5.84
CA ILE A 43 -21.42 -1.42 6.94
C ILE A 43 -21.08 -0.33 7.96
N SER A 44 -21.54 -0.49 9.21
CA SER A 44 -21.13 0.35 10.34
C SER A 44 -19.99 -0.30 11.10
N ILE A 45 -18.96 0.47 11.47
CA ILE A 45 -17.74 -0.01 12.13
C ILE A 45 -17.65 0.55 13.55
N GLY A 46 -17.22 -0.28 14.51
CA GLY A 46 -16.95 0.11 15.89
C GLY A 46 -15.48 0.50 16.09
N GLY A 47 -15.22 1.66 16.69
CA GLY A 47 -13.87 2.17 16.95
C GLY A 47 -13.29 1.71 18.29
N GLY A 48 -12.08 1.16 18.25
CA GLY A 48 -11.22 0.98 19.42
C GLY A 48 -10.10 2.04 19.42
N THR A 49 -9.73 2.56 20.60
CA THR A 49 -8.61 3.50 20.76
C THR A 49 -7.27 2.77 20.80
N ILE A 50 -6.35 3.13 19.91
CA ILE A 50 -4.97 2.60 19.84
C ILE A 50 -4.01 3.60 20.50
N GLN A 51 -3.11 3.12 21.36
CA GLN A 51 -2.05 3.92 21.99
C GLN A 51 -0.71 3.73 21.25
N TYR A 52 -0.02 4.83 21.01
CA TYR A 52 1.21 4.92 20.23
C TYR A 52 2.40 5.30 21.12
N GLU A 53 3.53 4.61 21.00
CA GLU A 53 4.77 4.89 21.75
C GLU A 53 5.98 4.90 20.79
N GLY A 54 6.71 6.01 20.66
CA GLY A 54 7.92 6.08 19.82
C GLY A 54 7.97 7.27 18.86
N LYS A 55 9.10 7.41 18.16
CA LYS A 55 9.44 8.60 17.36
C LYS A 55 9.10 8.43 15.88
N ASP A 56 9.66 7.44 15.19
CA ASP A 56 9.55 7.33 13.73
C ASP A 56 8.81 6.07 13.23
N GLY A 57 8.29 6.12 12.00
CA GLY A 57 7.71 4.97 11.29
C GLY A 57 8.19 4.88 9.85
N ILE A 58 8.20 3.69 9.26
CA ILE A 58 8.57 3.49 7.85
C ILE A 58 7.60 2.57 7.11
N GLY A 59 7.10 3.07 5.98
CA GLY A 59 6.39 2.29 4.97
C GLY A 59 7.33 1.88 3.84
N ILE A 60 7.39 0.59 3.53
CA ILE A 60 8.18 0.02 2.45
C ILE A 60 7.20 -0.39 1.34
N LEU A 61 7.14 0.38 0.27
CA LEU A 61 6.25 0.15 -0.86
C LEU A 61 7.02 -0.58 -1.97
N VAL A 62 6.52 -1.75 -2.36
CA VAL A 62 7.13 -2.64 -3.34
C VAL A 62 6.23 -2.70 -4.55
N PHE A 63 6.62 -2.02 -5.62
CA PHE A 63 5.88 -1.94 -6.86
C PHE A 63 6.35 -3.01 -7.84
N ASP A 64 5.44 -3.85 -8.28
CA ASP A 64 5.61 -4.61 -9.50
C ASP A 64 5.60 -3.63 -10.67
N LEU A 65 6.72 -3.58 -11.38
CA LEU A 65 6.94 -2.75 -12.55
C LEU A 65 7.11 -3.60 -13.82
N SER A 66 6.61 -4.83 -13.81
CA SER A 66 6.61 -5.71 -14.96
C SER A 66 5.58 -5.29 -16.03
N GLY A 67 5.80 -5.74 -17.27
CA GLY A 67 4.97 -5.38 -18.42
C GLY A 67 3.47 -5.71 -18.26
N SER A 68 3.12 -6.73 -17.47
CA SER A 68 1.72 -7.11 -17.19
C SER A 68 0.95 -6.03 -16.44
N MET A 69 1.65 -5.14 -15.72
CA MET A 69 1.04 -3.98 -15.06
C MET A 69 0.55 -2.90 -16.05
N ARG A 70 0.91 -2.97 -17.35
CA ARG A 70 0.31 -2.15 -18.43
C ARG A 70 -1.10 -2.60 -18.79
N GLU A 71 -1.48 -3.82 -18.44
CA GLU A 71 -2.81 -4.32 -18.74
C GLU A 71 -3.88 -3.53 -18.00
N ARG A 72 -5.10 -3.56 -18.55
CA ARG A 72 -6.26 -2.92 -17.93
C ARG A 72 -6.53 -3.51 -16.55
N LEU A 73 -6.89 -2.64 -15.62
CA LEU A 73 -7.28 -3.00 -14.26
C LEU A 73 -8.48 -3.95 -14.25
N ASP A 74 -9.49 -3.65 -15.07
CA ASP A 74 -10.63 -4.53 -15.32
C ASP A 74 -10.97 -4.49 -16.83
N PRO A 75 -10.55 -5.50 -17.61
CA PRO A 75 -10.80 -5.58 -19.04
C PRO A 75 -12.29 -5.53 -19.44
N ASN A 76 -13.19 -5.91 -18.53
CA ASN A 76 -14.64 -6.03 -18.78
C ASN A 76 -15.42 -4.77 -18.37
N SER A 77 -14.86 -3.91 -17.51
CA SER A 77 -15.53 -2.69 -17.03
C SER A 77 -15.69 -1.59 -18.10
N GLY A 78 -14.93 -1.67 -19.20
CA GLY A 78 -14.80 -0.58 -20.16
C GLY A 78 -14.01 0.64 -19.63
N ASN A 79 -13.47 0.58 -18.41
CA ASN A 79 -12.53 1.56 -17.88
C ASN A 79 -11.16 1.38 -18.57
N PRO A 80 -10.57 2.45 -19.13
CA PRO A 80 -9.29 2.35 -19.84
C PRO A 80 -8.07 2.22 -18.92
N LEU A 81 -8.23 2.44 -17.60
CA LEU A 81 -7.12 2.52 -16.64
C LEU A 81 -6.34 1.20 -16.56
N SER A 82 -5.02 1.29 -16.75
CA SER A 82 -4.11 0.17 -16.50
C SER A 82 -3.85 -0.03 -15.00
N LYS A 83 -3.35 -1.21 -14.61
CA LYS A 83 -3.02 -1.53 -13.21
C LYS A 83 -1.98 -0.54 -12.66
N ILE A 84 -0.92 -0.24 -13.42
CA ILE A 84 0.13 0.71 -12.99
C ILE A 84 -0.38 2.14 -12.89
N GLU A 85 -1.25 2.60 -13.79
CA GLU A 85 -1.86 3.92 -13.67
C GLU A 85 -2.75 4.00 -12.43
N ALA A 86 -3.46 2.92 -12.11
CA ALA A 86 -4.24 2.80 -10.90
C ALA A 86 -3.34 2.98 -9.65
N VAL A 87 -2.28 2.18 -9.54
CA VAL A 87 -1.32 2.27 -8.43
C VAL A 87 -0.71 3.67 -8.34
N SER A 88 -0.33 4.27 -9.47
CA SER A 88 0.30 5.59 -9.54
C SER A 88 -0.64 6.71 -9.11
N ASN A 89 -1.91 6.67 -9.56
CA ASN A 89 -2.94 7.62 -9.16
C ASN A 89 -3.24 7.50 -7.66
N ALA A 90 -3.38 6.28 -7.15
CA ALA A 90 -3.60 6.03 -5.73
C ALA A 90 -2.44 6.58 -4.90
N PHE A 91 -1.20 6.28 -5.30
CA PHE A 91 0.00 6.76 -4.63
C PHE A 91 0.09 8.29 -4.61
N GLY A 92 -0.05 8.94 -5.76
CA GLY A 92 -0.05 10.41 -5.83
C GLY A 92 -1.13 11.04 -4.95
N THR A 93 -2.33 10.43 -4.92
CA THR A 93 -3.48 10.92 -4.13
C THR A 93 -3.18 10.81 -2.65
N THR A 94 -2.68 9.66 -2.19
CA THR A 94 -2.37 9.47 -0.79
C THR A 94 -1.25 10.40 -0.32
N ILE A 95 -0.14 10.54 -1.07
CA ILE A 95 0.95 11.46 -0.70
C ILE A 95 0.44 12.91 -0.60
N ALA A 96 -0.35 13.36 -1.58
CA ALA A 96 -0.93 14.70 -1.55
C ALA A 96 -1.88 14.89 -0.36
N THR A 97 -2.72 13.90 -0.07
CA THR A 97 -3.68 13.92 1.05
C THR A 97 -2.96 14.01 2.39
N LEU A 98 -1.95 13.17 2.59
CA LEU A 98 -1.14 13.12 3.81
C LEU A 98 -0.40 14.43 4.08
N LEU A 99 0.07 15.12 3.04
CA LEU A 99 0.89 16.33 3.18
C LEU A 99 0.11 17.64 3.21
N HIS A 100 -1.14 17.63 2.75
CA HIS A 100 -1.97 18.82 2.66
C HIS A 100 -3.21 18.78 3.55
N GLY A 101 -3.40 17.71 4.34
CA GLY A 101 -4.48 17.61 5.32
C GLY A 101 -5.88 17.49 4.69
N GLY A 102 -5.95 16.97 3.47
CA GLY A 102 -7.18 16.91 2.67
C GLY A 102 -8.19 15.82 3.07
N GLY A 103 -7.82 14.91 3.98
CA GLY A 103 -8.74 13.91 4.53
C GLY A 103 -9.05 14.27 5.97
N GLY A 104 -10.32 14.41 6.33
CA GLY A 104 -10.83 14.93 7.62
C GLY A 104 -10.43 14.18 8.90
N SER A 105 -9.40 13.34 8.89
CA SER A 105 -8.77 12.83 10.10
C SER A 105 -7.51 13.63 10.40
N GLU A 106 -7.20 13.82 11.68
CA GLU A 106 -5.96 14.39 12.23
C GLU A 106 -4.72 13.50 11.90
N ALA A 107 -4.62 13.01 10.66
CA ALA A 107 -4.16 11.67 10.32
C ALA A 107 -2.65 11.48 10.47
N LEU A 108 -1.89 12.57 10.36
CA LEU A 108 -0.47 12.58 10.66
C LEU A 108 -0.18 13.87 11.39
N ARG A 109 -0.22 13.81 12.73
CA ARG A 109 0.21 14.95 13.56
C ARG A 109 1.69 15.28 13.35
N THR A 110 2.46 14.40 12.69
CA THR A 110 3.92 14.49 12.57
C THR A 110 4.48 13.89 11.25
N PRO A 111 4.24 14.47 10.07
CA PRO A 111 4.83 14.00 8.80
C PRO A 111 6.37 13.91 8.80
N ASP A 112 7.01 14.66 9.70
CA ASP A 112 8.46 14.64 9.92
C ASP A 112 8.97 13.33 10.53
N HIS A 113 8.08 12.50 11.06
CA HIS A 113 8.41 11.24 11.71
C HIS A 113 8.06 10.01 10.86
N TYR A 114 7.67 10.22 9.60
CA TYR A 114 7.30 9.13 8.70
C TYR A 114 8.22 9.07 7.50
N PHE A 115 8.62 7.85 7.18
CA PHE A 115 9.51 7.54 6.07
C PHE A 115 8.81 6.60 5.09
N LEU A 116 9.12 6.77 3.81
CA LEU A 116 8.68 5.87 2.75
C LEU A 116 9.90 5.37 1.98
N ALA A 117 10.11 4.06 1.96
CA ALA A 117 11.02 3.40 1.05
C ALA A 117 10.23 2.91 -0.17
N LEU A 118 10.66 3.31 -1.36
CA LEU A 118 10.06 2.90 -2.63
C LEU A 118 10.97 1.89 -3.31
N ILE A 119 10.43 0.73 -3.66
CA ILE A 119 11.12 -0.36 -4.34
C ILE A 119 10.36 -0.67 -5.62
N GLY A 120 11.05 -0.78 -6.75
CA GLY A 120 10.50 -1.28 -8.00
C GLY A 120 11.11 -2.63 -8.32
N PHE A 121 10.32 -3.57 -8.84
CA PHE A 121 10.83 -4.85 -9.32
C PHE A 121 10.23 -5.28 -10.66
N SER A 122 11.06 -5.92 -11.48
CA SER A 122 10.69 -6.71 -12.66
C SER A 122 11.49 -8.01 -12.61
N ASP A 123 12.32 -8.32 -13.60
CA ASP A 123 13.41 -9.31 -13.54
C ASP A 123 14.37 -9.15 -12.36
N ASN A 124 14.63 -7.91 -11.94
CA ASN A 124 15.43 -7.53 -10.78
C ASN A 124 14.68 -6.47 -9.93
N ALA A 125 15.15 -6.20 -8.71
CA ALA A 125 14.60 -5.16 -7.85
C ALA A 125 15.61 -4.05 -7.54
N LYS A 126 15.11 -2.82 -7.40
CA LYS A 126 15.91 -1.63 -7.07
C LYS A 126 15.16 -0.74 -6.09
N ILE A 127 15.92 -0.12 -5.19
CA ILE A 127 15.42 0.98 -4.37
C ILE A 127 15.32 2.21 -5.27
N LEU A 128 14.11 2.72 -5.43
CA LEU A 128 13.79 3.91 -6.21
C LEU A 128 14.07 5.18 -5.41
N GLY A 129 13.90 5.10 -4.09
CA GLY A 129 14.28 6.13 -3.15
C GLY A 129 13.79 5.83 -1.74
N ILE A 130 14.36 6.53 -0.76
CA ILE A 130 13.85 6.55 0.61
C ILE A 130 13.63 8.01 0.97
N TYR A 131 12.42 8.35 1.40
CA TYR A 131 11.98 9.72 1.58
C TYR A 131 11.41 9.90 2.98
N GLN A 132 11.76 11.00 3.62
CA GLN A 132 10.93 11.53 4.70
C GLN A 132 9.65 12.09 4.08
N LEU A 133 8.48 11.73 4.61
CA LEU A 133 7.20 12.07 4.02
C LEU A 133 7.08 13.60 3.85
N ALA A 134 7.45 14.38 4.85
CA ALA A 134 7.44 15.85 4.78
C ALA A 134 8.21 16.43 3.57
N SER A 135 9.34 15.81 3.17
CA SER A 135 10.15 16.29 2.03
C SER A 135 9.55 15.94 0.66
N MET A 136 8.52 15.09 0.64
CA MET A 136 7.81 14.70 -0.57
C MET A 136 6.82 15.78 -1.05
N LYS A 137 6.59 16.86 -0.30
CA LYS A 137 5.68 17.95 -0.70
C LYS A 137 6.21 18.70 -1.93
N LYS A 138 5.36 18.92 -2.94
CA LYS A 138 5.68 19.69 -4.16
C LYS A 138 4.59 20.71 -4.42
N GLY A 139 4.78 21.95 -3.97
CA GLY A 139 3.79 23.02 -4.19
C GLY A 139 2.48 22.76 -3.44
N ASP A 140 1.36 22.82 -4.15
CA ASP A 140 0.01 22.55 -3.66
C ASP A 140 -0.39 21.07 -3.78
N TYR A 141 -1.65 20.75 -3.45
CA TYR A 141 -2.18 19.37 -3.52
C TYR A 141 -2.03 18.79 -4.92
N THR A 142 -2.51 19.50 -5.94
CA THR A 142 -2.52 19.05 -7.33
C THR A 142 -1.10 18.83 -7.86
N SER A 143 -0.16 19.73 -7.50
CA SER A 143 1.24 19.64 -7.89
C SER A 143 1.94 18.44 -7.21
N THR A 144 1.72 18.20 -5.91
CA THR A 144 2.22 17.02 -5.20
C THR A 144 1.67 15.74 -5.83
N TRP A 145 0.35 15.68 -6.07
CA TRP A 145 -0.32 14.54 -6.67
C TRP A 145 0.26 14.22 -8.05
N HIS A 146 0.34 15.22 -8.93
CA HIS A 146 0.81 15.03 -10.29
C HIS A 146 2.27 14.60 -10.32
N PHE A 147 3.13 15.22 -9.50
CA PHE A 147 4.54 14.86 -9.42
C PHE A 147 4.73 13.38 -9.08
N TRP A 148 4.14 12.90 -7.98
CA TRP A 148 4.35 11.53 -7.51
C TRP A 148 3.69 10.48 -8.39
N LYS A 149 2.52 10.78 -8.97
CA LYS A 149 1.95 9.95 -10.03
C LYS A 149 2.94 9.76 -11.18
N GLN A 150 3.49 10.85 -11.70
CA GLN A 150 4.43 10.80 -12.83
C GLN A 150 5.75 10.13 -12.45
N GLN A 151 6.23 10.29 -11.21
CA GLN A 151 7.44 9.57 -10.76
C GLN A 151 7.26 8.05 -10.82
N VAL A 152 6.13 7.51 -10.34
CA VAL A 152 5.88 6.05 -10.41
C VAL A 152 5.82 5.56 -11.86
N LEU A 153 5.15 6.29 -12.75
CA LEU A 153 5.10 5.97 -14.18
C LEU A 153 6.49 6.05 -14.85
N ASN A 154 7.30 7.05 -14.49
CA ASN A 154 8.67 7.15 -15.00
C ASN A 154 9.54 6.01 -14.49
N PHE A 155 9.38 5.58 -13.23
CA PHE A 155 10.08 4.40 -12.75
C PHE A 155 9.70 3.18 -13.57
N PHE A 156 8.40 2.99 -13.81
CA PHE A 156 7.87 1.88 -14.58
C PHE A 156 8.48 1.72 -15.98
N ASP A 157 8.66 2.81 -16.72
CA ASP A 157 9.22 2.76 -18.08
C ASP A 157 10.69 2.29 -18.16
N ASN A 158 11.36 2.12 -17.02
CA ASN A 158 12.76 1.65 -16.94
C ASN A 158 12.91 0.17 -16.55
N PHE A 159 11.81 -0.58 -16.41
CA PHE A 159 11.81 -1.98 -15.96
C PHE A 159 11.39 -2.94 -17.10
N GLY A 160 11.77 -4.21 -16.96
CA GLY A 160 11.53 -5.25 -17.97
C GLY A 160 10.18 -5.96 -17.83
N ASP A 161 9.93 -6.97 -18.68
CA ASP A 161 8.63 -7.66 -18.73
C ASP A 161 8.46 -8.82 -17.73
N MET A 162 9.52 -9.23 -17.03
CA MET A 162 9.46 -10.34 -16.06
C MET A 162 9.02 -9.87 -14.68
N THR A 163 8.53 -10.81 -13.87
CA THR A 163 8.01 -10.57 -12.53
C THR A 163 8.80 -11.41 -11.52
N ASN A 164 9.74 -10.79 -10.81
CA ASN A 164 10.59 -11.41 -9.81
C ASN A 164 10.19 -10.98 -8.39
N ILE A 165 9.04 -11.49 -7.94
CA ILE A 165 8.49 -11.15 -6.61
C ILE A 165 9.51 -11.41 -5.50
N THR A 166 10.20 -12.56 -5.52
CA THR A 166 11.26 -12.93 -4.57
C THR A 166 12.29 -11.80 -4.42
N ARG A 167 12.80 -11.27 -5.54
CA ARG A 167 13.82 -10.23 -5.50
C ARG A 167 13.30 -8.91 -4.95
N GLY A 168 12.05 -8.55 -5.25
CA GLY A 168 11.36 -7.41 -4.65
C GLY A 168 11.26 -7.54 -3.12
N LEU A 169 10.88 -8.72 -2.64
CA LEU A 169 10.78 -9.00 -1.21
C LEU A 169 12.13 -9.06 -0.50
N GLU A 170 13.19 -9.56 -1.13
CA GLU A 170 14.53 -9.56 -0.56
C GLU A 170 15.01 -8.14 -0.27
N VAL A 171 14.89 -7.23 -1.24
CA VAL A 171 15.26 -5.82 -1.03
C VAL A 171 14.39 -5.17 0.05
N ALA A 172 13.09 -5.47 0.08
CA ALA A 172 12.20 -4.98 1.13
C ALA A 172 12.62 -5.51 2.51
N LYS A 173 13.04 -6.78 2.58
CA LYS A 173 13.49 -7.44 3.80
C LYS A 173 14.80 -6.82 4.32
N GLU A 174 15.73 -6.47 3.44
CA GLU A 174 16.97 -5.76 3.80
C GLU A 174 16.66 -4.42 4.49
N ILE A 175 15.77 -3.60 3.91
CA ILE A 175 15.36 -2.31 4.51
C ILE A 175 14.63 -2.54 5.84
N TYR A 176 13.73 -3.51 5.87
CA TYR A 176 12.97 -3.87 7.05
C TYR A 176 13.89 -4.28 8.22
N GLU A 177 14.88 -5.13 7.98
CA GLU A 177 15.83 -5.55 9.02
C GLU A 177 16.74 -4.41 9.45
N ALA A 178 17.17 -3.56 8.51
CA ALA A 178 17.98 -2.41 8.83
C ALA A 178 17.22 -1.39 9.71
N ALA A 179 15.93 -1.20 9.46
CA ALA A 179 15.06 -0.38 10.30
C ALA A 179 14.90 -0.98 11.71
N LEU A 180 14.64 -2.29 11.82
CA LEU A 180 14.55 -2.98 13.13
C LEU A 180 15.84 -2.91 13.94
N GLN A 181 17.00 -2.95 13.28
CA GLN A 181 18.31 -2.88 13.92
C GLN A 181 18.75 -1.44 14.21
N GLY A 182 17.97 -0.43 13.80
CA GLY A 182 18.31 0.98 13.99
C GLY A 182 19.50 1.45 13.15
N ASN A 183 19.87 0.74 12.08
CA ASN A 183 21.05 1.04 11.24
C ASN A 183 20.70 1.45 9.80
N ILE A 184 19.42 1.70 9.50
CA ILE A 184 18.95 2.10 8.17
C ILE A 184 19.69 3.31 7.61
N ALA A 185 19.95 4.33 8.43
CA ALA A 185 20.67 5.54 8.01
C ALA A 185 22.13 5.25 7.65
N THR A 186 22.76 4.24 8.27
CA THR A 186 24.12 3.80 7.94
C THR A 186 24.12 2.99 6.65
N HIS A 187 23.17 2.06 6.49
CA HIS A 187 23.05 1.21 5.31
C HIS A 187 22.67 1.98 4.04
N TYR A 188 21.89 3.05 4.17
CA TYR A 188 21.36 3.84 3.07
C TYR A 188 21.76 5.32 3.19
N SER A 189 22.99 5.60 3.61
CA SER A 189 23.49 6.95 3.88
C SER A 189 23.30 7.91 2.70
N ALA A 190 23.54 7.46 1.47
CA ALA A 190 23.34 8.25 0.26
C ALA A 190 21.88 8.77 0.11
N GLN A 191 20.91 7.99 0.59
CA GLN A 191 19.48 8.30 0.57
C GLN A 191 19.02 9.01 1.85
N PHE A 192 19.76 8.89 2.95
CA PHE A 192 19.46 9.47 4.27
C PHE A 192 20.26 10.74 4.60
N ASN A 193 21.09 11.26 3.67
CA ASN A 193 22.03 12.37 3.91
C ASN A 193 21.42 13.65 4.53
N ASP A 194 20.10 13.85 4.41
CA ASP A 194 19.41 15.03 4.95
C ASP A 194 18.83 14.81 6.37
N LEU A 195 18.91 13.60 6.92
CA LEU A 195 18.32 13.23 8.20
C LEU A 195 19.31 13.37 9.34
N ASN A 196 19.67 14.62 9.62
CA ASN A 196 20.57 15.01 10.71
C ASN A 196 20.09 14.60 12.13
N ASN A 197 18.88 14.05 12.27
CA ASN A 197 18.20 13.89 13.56
C ASN A 197 18.13 12.46 14.12
N GLY A 198 18.81 11.49 13.50
CA GLY A 198 18.78 10.09 13.93
C GLY A 198 17.40 9.44 13.71
N PHE A 199 17.37 8.39 12.90
CA PHE A 199 16.16 7.57 12.71
C PHE A 199 16.06 6.56 13.85
N GLU A 200 14.93 6.55 14.57
CA GLU A 200 14.64 5.58 15.61
C GLU A 200 13.22 5.03 15.43
N ILE A 201 13.13 3.74 15.11
CA ILE A 201 11.85 3.10 14.86
C ILE A 201 11.01 3.08 16.13
N GLY A 202 9.83 3.69 16.06
CA GLY A 202 8.83 3.62 17.11
C GLY A 202 8.08 2.29 17.10
N SER A 203 7.23 2.10 18.10
CA SER A 203 6.41 0.90 18.24
C SER A 203 4.96 1.27 18.58
N GLN A 204 4.12 0.25 18.65
CA GLN A 204 2.71 0.39 19.00
C GLN A 204 2.33 -0.80 19.85
N ARG A 205 1.46 -0.55 20.82
CA ARG A 205 0.96 -1.59 21.72
C ARG A 205 -0.40 -2.03 21.22
N VAL A 206 -0.50 -3.31 20.88
CA VAL A 206 -1.72 -3.91 20.30
C VAL A 206 -2.19 -5.02 21.22
N HIS A 207 -3.49 -5.05 21.49
CA HIS A 207 -4.12 -6.18 22.19
C HIS A 207 -4.30 -7.36 21.24
N TYR A 208 -3.76 -8.53 21.59
CA TYR A 208 -3.90 -9.76 20.82
C TYR A 208 -4.00 -10.97 21.74
N GLY A 209 -5.02 -11.80 21.57
CA GLY A 209 -5.18 -13.03 22.37
C GLY A 209 -5.32 -12.79 23.88
N GLY A 210 -5.69 -11.59 24.31
CA GLY A 210 -5.72 -11.19 25.72
C GLY A 210 -4.42 -10.55 26.22
N ASP A 211 -3.33 -10.65 25.47
CA ASP A 211 -2.03 -10.02 25.76
C ASP A 211 -1.90 -8.64 25.11
N VAL A 212 -0.94 -7.85 25.59
CA VAL A 212 -0.49 -6.63 24.93
C VAL A 212 0.87 -6.90 24.32
N ILE A 213 0.93 -6.86 22.98
CA ILE A 213 2.17 -7.03 22.23
C ILE A 213 2.66 -5.69 21.70
N GLU A 214 3.98 -5.51 21.70
CA GLU A 214 4.64 -4.36 21.11
C GLU A 214 5.03 -4.69 19.67
N ILE A 215 4.69 -3.80 18.74
CA ILE A 215 4.93 -4.03 17.32
C ILE A 215 5.64 -2.82 16.72
N PRO A 216 6.82 -2.99 16.12
CA PRO A 216 7.50 -1.93 15.39
C PRO A 216 6.63 -1.24 14.33
N ASN A 217 6.82 0.07 14.15
CA ASN A 217 6.09 0.88 13.17
C ASN A 217 6.68 0.75 11.76
N ILE A 218 6.85 -0.49 11.31
CA ILE A 218 7.36 -0.87 9.99
C ILE A 218 6.26 -1.61 9.24
N ARG A 219 5.98 -1.20 8.01
CA ARG A 219 5.02 -1.90 7.13
C ARG A 219 5.63 -2.15 5.76
N VAL A 220 5.35 -3.31 5.19
CA VAL A 220 5.70 -3.62 3.81
C VAL A 220 4.41 -3.79 3.02
N LEU A 221 4.26 -3.08 1.92
CA LEU A 221 3.11 -3.17 1.05
C LEU A 221 3.59 -3.52 -0.36
N ILE A 222 3.23 -4.70 -0.85
CA ILE A 222 3.59 -5.15 -2.19
C ILE A 222 2.39 -5.14 -3.12
N TYR A 223 2.55 -4.51 -4.28
CA TYR A 223 1.59 -4.46 -5.38
C TYR A 223 2.08 -5.37 -6.48
N SER A 224 1.28 -6.35 -6.91
CA SER A 224 1.60 -7.19 -8.07
C SER A 224 0.34 -7.78 -8.67
N ASP A 225 0.34 -7.98 -9.99
CA ASP A 225 -0.70 -8.72 -10.69
C ASP A 225 -0.36 -10.20 -10.88
N GLY A 226 0.77 -10.62 -10.32
CA GLY A 226 1.07 -12.00 -9.99
C GLY A 226 2.29 -12.58 -10.70
N GLU A 227 2.08 -13.76 -11.26
CA GLU A 227 2.96 -14.93 -11.14
C GLU A 227 4.47 -14.68 -11.29
N HIS A 228 5.22 -14.99 -10.23
CA HIS A 228 6.68 -15.06 -10.27
C HIS A 228 7.13 -15.95 -11.43
N ASN A 229 7.85 -15.37 -12.41
CA ASN A 229 8.06 -16.02 -13.72
C ASN A 229 9.51 -15.97 -14.23
N THR A 230 10.51 -15.76 -13.37
CA THR A 230 11.93 -15.66 -13.78
C THR A 230 12.65 -17.01 -13.97
N GLY A 231 11.91 -18.12 -14.09
CA GLY A 231 12.45 -19.48 -14.20
C GLY A 231 13.04 -20.03 -12.89
N GLY A 232 13.24 -19.19 -11.87
CA GLY A 232 13.58 -19.59 -10.51
C GLY A 232 12.35 -20.01 -9.70
N ALA A 233 12.60 -20.62 -8.54
CA ALA A 233 11.53 -20.90 -7.58
C ALA A 233 11.15 -19.62 -6.82
N PHE A 234 9.85 -19.41 -6.63
CA PHE A 234 9.34 -18.40 -5.73
C PHE A 234 9.83 -18.67 -4.29
N SER A 235 10.23 -17.63 -3.59
CA SER A 235 10.62 -17.68 -2.18
C SER A 235 10.13 -16.43 -1.46
N ASN A 236 9.50 -16.61 -0.30
CA ASN A 236 9.10 -15.52 0.57
C ASN A 236 10.12 -15.34 1.72
N PRO A 237 11.00 -14.33 1.68
CA PRO A 237 11.98 -14.08 2.75
C PRO A 237 11.34 -13.64 4.07
N PHE A 238 10.05 -13.29 4.08
CA PHE A 238 9.31 -12.94 5.29
C PHE A 238 8.66 -14.14 6.00
N ILE A 239 8.78 -15.37 5.46
CA ILE A 239 8.07 -16.55 6.00
C ILE A 239 8.42 -16.87 7.46
N ASN A 240 9.66 -16.61 7.86
CA ASN A 240 10.16 -16.79 9.23
C ASN A 240 10.40 -15.45 9.95
N SER A 241 9.96 -14.35 9.35
CA SER A 241 10.06 -13.03 9.97
C SER A 241 8.84 -12.83 10.84
N SER A 242 9.05 -12.52 12.12
CA SER A 242 7.97 -12.10 13.00
C SER A 242 8.37 -10.83 13.72
N LEU A 243 7.43 -9.88 13.78
CA LEU A 243 7.45 -8.71 14.65
C LEU A 243 7.16 -9.08 16.11
N THR A 244 6.74 -10.31 16.37
CA THR A 244 6.40 -10.80 17.72
C THR A 244 7.06 -12.14 17.99
N SER A 245 7.35 -12.45 19.25
CA SER A 245 7.85 -13.78 19.65
C SER A 245 6.77 -14.88 19.56
N SER A 246 5.51 -14.52 19.37
CA SER A 246 4.36 -15.43 19.38
C SER A 246 4.02 -15.91 17.97
N VAL A 247 4.21 -17.20 17.69
CA VAL A 247 3.65 -17.86 16.51
C VAL A 247 2.16 -18.08 16.73
N ILE A 248 1.32 -17.64 15.80
CA ILE A 248 -0.14 -17.86 15.86
C ILE A 248 -0.42 -19.32 15.52
N SER A 249 -0.97 -20.06 16.48
CA SER A 249 -1.07 -21.52 16.48
C SER A 249 -2.02 -22.13 15.43
N GLU A 250 -2.92 -21.34 14.83
CA GLU A 250 -3.95 -21.89 13.93
C GLU A 250 -3.62 -21.77 12.44
N SER A 251 -2.73 -20.85 12.03
CA SER A 251 -2.46 -20.59 10.60
C SER A 251 -1.00 -20.81 10.17
N LYS A 252 -0.08 -21.11 11.10
CA LYS A 252 1.39 -21.14 10.87
C LYS A 252 1.96 -19.84 10.27
N ARG A 253 1.19 -18.76 10.17
CA ARG A 253 1.61 -17.47 9.60
C ARG A 253 1.98 -16.49 10.71
N MET A 254 3.04 -15.72 10.47
CA MET A 254 3.62 -14.80 11.44
C MET A 254 3.04 -13.39 11.31
N VAL A 255 3.03 -12.65 12.41
CA VAL A 255 2.76 -11.21 12.41
C VAL A 255 4.03 -10.52 11.92
N ASN A 256 4.11 -10.17 10.63
CA ASN A 256 5.34 -9.66 10.01
C ASN A 256 5.20 -8.26 9.37
N GLY A 257 4.00 -7.67 9.41
CA GLY A 257 3.73 -6.33 8.88
C GLY A 257 3.71 -6.24 7.35
N VAL A 258 3.72 -7.38 6.64
CA VAL A 258 3.62 -7.45 5.18
C VAL A 258 2.16 -7.56 4.75
N ILE A 259 1.74 -6.66 3.87
CA ILE A 259 0.43 -6.67 3.19
C ILE A 259 0.68 -6.88 1.70
N SER A 260 -0.10 -7.77 1.08
CA SER A 260 -0.05 -8.01 -0.35
C SER A 260 -1.31 -7.50 -1.04
N ILE A 261 -1.13 -6.82 -2.17
CA ILE A 261 -2.19 -6.34 -3.04
C ILE A 261 -2.07 -7.10 -4.35
N TYR A 262 -3.11 -7.86 -4.67
CA TYR A 262 -3.14 -8.69 -5.86
C TYR A 262 -4.11 -8.13 -6.91
N PHE A 263 -3.62 -7.86 -8.12
CA PHE A 263 -4.46 -7.45 -9.25
C PHE A 263 -4.83 -8.67 -10.10
N GLY A 264 -6.04 -9.19 -9.91
CA GLY A 264 -6.52 -10.31 -10.71
C GLY A 264 -7.63 -11.11 -10.04
N PRO A 265 -8.10 -12.17 -10.73
CA PRO A 265 -9.16 -13.02 -10.20
C PRO A 265 -8.64 -13.92 -9.06
N PRO A 266 -9.44 -14.19 -8.02
CA PRO A 266 -9.04 -15.08 -6.93
C PRO A 266 -8.79 -16.50 -7.44
N GLY A 267 -7.90 -17.23 -6.76
CA GLY A 267 -7.60 -18.65 -7.03
C GLY A 267 -6.55 -18.92 -8.11
N THR A 268 -6.03 -17.90 -8.79
CA THR A 268 -4.88 -18.01 -9.69
C THR A 268 -3.58 -18.34 -8.94
N ASN A 269 -2.54 -18.75 -9.66
CA ASN A 269 -1.21 -18.93 -9.07
C ASN A 269 -0.66 -17.62 -8.49
N GLY A 270 -0.85 -16.50 -9.20
CA GLY A 270 -0.52 -15.17 -8.70
C GLY A 270 -1.21 -14.85 -7.37
N ALA A 271 -2.53 -15.10 -7.27
CA ALA A 271 -3.27 -14.89 -6.03
C ALA A 271 -2.68 -15.72 -4.87
N LYS A 272 -2.40 -17.01 -5.09
CA LYS A 272 -1.81 -17.89 -4.07
C LYS A 272 -0.43 -17.41 -3.62
N GLN A 273 0.43 -16.99 -4.55
CA GLN A 273 1.74 -16.45 -4.21
C GLN A 273 1.60 -15.16 -3.39
N MET A 274 0.70 -14.26 -3.78
CA MET A 274 0.44 -13.04 -3.00
C MET A 274 -0.15 -13.36 -1.62
N ASP A 275 -1.01 -14.36 -1.49
CA ASP A 275 -1.51 -14.85 -0.21
C ASP A 275 -0.36 -15.37 0.67
N GLU A 276 0.59 -16.13 0.11
CA GLU A 276 1.75 -16.68 0.83
C GLU A 276 2.72 -15.61 1.35
N ILE A 277 2.67 -14.39 0.79
CA ILE A 277 3.53 -13.26 1.20
C ILE A 277 3.00 -12.59 2.46
N ALA A 278 1.69 -12.38 2.53
CA ALA A 278 1.07 -11.54 3.54
C ALA A 278 1.17 -12.15 4.95
N GLY A 279 1.46 -11.27 5.91
CA GLY A 279 1.38 -11.57 7.33
C GLY A 279 -0.05 -11.60 7.85
N VAL A 280 -0.19 -11.96 9.12
CA VAL A 280 -1.46 -11.90 9.85
C VAL A 280 -1.59 -10.58 10.59
N CYS A 281 -2.79 -10.00 10.55
CA CYS A 281 -3.16 -8.86 11.35
C CYS A 281 -3.30 -9.24 12.83
N PRO A 282 -2.55 -8.60 13.73
CA PRO A 282 -2.62 -8.87 15.16
C PRO A 282 -3.87 -8.26 15.82
N VAL A 283 -4.63 -7.42 15.12
CA VAL A 283 -5.88 -6.85 15.65
C VAL A 283 -7.07 -7.74 15.31
N HIS A 284 -7.14 -8.17 14.04
CA HIS A 284 -8.31 -8.86 13.48
C HIS A 284 -8.08 -10.36 13.23
N GLY A 285 -6.85 -10.86 13.29
CA GLY A 285 -6.52 -12.26 12.96
C GLY A 285 -6.55 -12.59 11.47
N GLU A 286 -6.84 -11.60 10.62
CA GLU A 286 -6.99 -11.77 9.17
C GLU A 286 -5.65 -11.71 8.43
N VAL A 287 -5.53 -12.44 7.32
CA VAL A 287 -4.38 -12.33 6.41
C VAL A 287 -4.42 -10.97 5.71
N GLY A 288 -3.27 -10.28 5.67
CA GLY A 288 -3.11 -8.98 5.02
C GLY A 288 -3.11 -9.04 3.49
N THR A 289 -3.94 -9.86 2.85
CA THR A 289 -4.06 -9.91 1.39
C THR A 289 -5.30 -9.21 0.90
N ILE A 290 -5.15 -8.36 -0.12
CA ILE A 290 -6.21 -7.50 -0.63
C ILE A 290 -6.34 -7.73 -2.14
N PRO A 291 -7.41 -8.43 -2.58
CA PRO A 291 -7.64 -8.67 -3.99
C PRO A 291 -8.31 -7.45 -4.66
N ILE A 292 -7.66 -6.91 -5.68
CA ILE A 292 -8.19 -5.89 -6.57
C ILE A 292 -8.65 -6.61 -7.85
N SER A 293 -9.85 -7.16 -7.79
CA SER A 293 -10.47 -7.94 -8.88
C SER A 293 -11.54 -7.17 -9.64
N SER A 294 -11.91 -5.97 -9.19
CA SER A 294 -12.88 -5.09 -9.85
C SER A 294 -12.55 -3.62 -9.63
N ILE A 295 -13.17 -2.76 -10.45
CA ILE A 295 -13.00 -1.31 -10.33
C ILE A 295 -13.46 -0.78 -8.96
N GLU A 296 -14.48 -1.38 -8.34
CA GLU A 296 -14.96 -0.97 -7.02
C GLU A 296 -13.92 -1.21 -5.92
N HIS A 297 -13.07 -2.22 -6.06
CA HIS A 297 -12.00 -2.51 -5.09
C HIS A 297 -10.82 -1.54 -5.21
N TYR A 298 -10.70 -0.82 -6.33
CA TYR A 298 -9.65 0.17 -6.56
C TYR A 298 -9.63 1.28 -5.50
N LYS A 299 -10.78 1.60 -4.89
CA LYS A 299 -10.85 2.59 -3.81
C LYS A 299 -9.92 2.25 -2.65
N TYR A 300 -9.73 0.96 -2.36
CA TYR A 300 -8.86 0.50 -1.27
C TYR A 300 -7.40 0.92 -1.46
N LEU A 301 -6.92 1.14 -2.69
CA LEU A 301 -5.52 1.53 -2.92
C LEU A 301 -5.17 2.88 -2.28
N ARG A 302 -6.14 3.81 -2.18
CA ARG A 302 -5.91 5.11 -1.54
C ARG A 302 -5.76 4.99 -0.03
N ASP A 303 -6.50 4.05 0.57
CA ASP A 303 -6.48 3.81 2.00
C ASP A 303 -5.25 3.03 2.45
N LEU A 304 -4.63 2.26 1.54
CA LEU A 304 -3.58 1.33 1.90
C LEU A 304 -2.22 1.96 2.17
N ILE A 305 -1.92 3.11 1.58
CA ILE A 305 -0.71 3.86 1.93
C ILE A 305 -0.89 4.60 3.27
N HIS A 306 -2.13 4.91 3.67
CA HIS A 306 -2.38 5.39 5.04
C HIS A 306 -2.01 4.34 6.07
N LEU A 307 -2.22 3.04 5.79
CA LEU A 307 -1.87 1.93 6.67
C LEU A 307 -0.37 1.81 6.97
N SER A 308 0.50 2.27 6.07
CA SER A 308 1.94 2.29 6.32
C SER A 308 2.40 3.52 7.12
N SER A 309 1.55 4.54 7.19
CA SER A 309 1.79 5.81 7.90
C SER A 309 1.09 5.92 9.26
N LYS A 310 0.15 5.02 9.60
CA LYS A 310 -0.46 4.93 10.93
C LYS A 310 -0.14 3.58 11.57
N ALA A 311 -0.05 3.52 12.89
CA ALA A 311 0.17 2.30 13.65
C ALA A 311 -1.16 1.54 13.84
N SER A 312 -1.78 1.18 12.72
CA SER A 312 -2.87 0.21 12.65
C SER A 312 -3.17 0.00 11.19
N GLY A 313 -2.50 -0.97 10.61
CA GLY A 313 -2.52 -1.14 9.18
C GLY A 313 -1.90 -2.46 8.85
N PHE A 314 -2.61 -3.50 9.22
CA PHE A 314 -2.17 -4.88 9.02
C PHE A 314 -3.13 -5.68 8.14
N CYS A 315 -4.34 -5.18 7.91
CA CYS A 315 -5.30 -5.73 6.97
C CYS A 315 -6.30 -4.64 6.56
N ILE A 316 -7.19 -4.98 5.63
CA ILE A 316 -8.24 -4.08 5.15
C ILE A 316 -9.23 -3.66 6.25
N GLU A 317 -9.49 -4.51 7.26
CA GLU A 317 -10.39 -4.13 8.36
C GLU A 317 -9.82 -2.98 9.20
N CYS A 318 -8.49 -2.83 9.26
CA CYS A 318 -7.87 -1.67 9.89
C CYS A 318 -8.18 -0.35 9.16
N THR A 319 -8.39 -0.36 7.84
CA THR A 319 -8.71 0.88 7.09
C THR A 319 -10.10 1.38 7.44
N LYS A 320 -11.04 0.45 7.63
CA LYS A 320 -12.42 0.74 8.00
C LYS A 320 -12.54 1.46 9.34
N THR A 321 -11.64 1.18 10.28
CA THR A 321 -11.65 1.82 11.62
C THR A 321 -10.99 3.20 11.65
N ILE A 322 -10.34 3.63 10.56
CA ILE A 322 -9.57 4.89 10.48
C ILE A 322 -10.38 6.05 9.88
N LEU A 323 -11.46 5.73 9.16
CA LEU A 323 -12.42 6.66 8.55
C LEU A 323 -13.66 6.81 9.41
#